data_AF-A0A6J6QI08-F1
#
_entry.id   AF-A0A6J6QI08-F1
#
_cell.length_a   1.000
_cell.length_b   1.000
_cell.length_c   1.000
_cell.angle_alpha   90.00
_cell.angle_beta   90.00
_cell.angle_gamma   90.00
#
_symmetry.space_group_name_H-M   'P 1'
#
loop_
_entity.id
_entity.type
_entity.pdbx_description
1 polymer ?
#
loop_
_entity_poly.entity_id
_entity_poly.type
_entity_poly.pdbx_seq_one_letter_code
_entity_poly.pdbx_strand_id
1 'polypeptide(L)'
;MRVVDEIRLAQHAGPKRFSTVVQLIESPDGERFVRFSYSTDGVGRRGPVTLRPKDVERLRAALALRPEFQAALDLGVAGGGVGE
;
A
#
# COMPACT_ATOMS: atom_id res chain seq x y z
N MET A 1 1.63 3.15 17.84
CA MET A 1 0.82 2.77 16.65
C MET A 1 0.71 1.26 16.63
N ARG A 2 -0.49 0.73 16.33
CA ARG A 2 -0.74 -0.71 16.17
C ARG A 2 -0.94 -1.06 14.70
N VAL A 3 -0.58 -2.28 14.30
CA VAL A 3 -0.95 -2.79 12.96
C VAL A 3 -2.40 -3.24 13.03
N VAL A 4 -3.22 -2.72 12.12
CA VAL A 4 -4.64 -3.08 11.96
C VAL A 4 -4.79 -4.17 10.92
N ASP A 5 -4.04 -4.08 9.81
CA ASP A 5 -4.05 -5.06 8.73
C ASP A 5 -2.67 -5.12 8.06
N GLU A 6 -2.33 -6.25 7.43
CA GLU A 6 -1.04 -6.47 6.79
C GLU A 6 -1.13 -7.41 5.59
N ILE A 7 -0.53 -6.97 4.48
CA ILE A 7 -0.27 -7.78 3.29
C ILE A 7 1.24 -8.04 3.22
N ARG A 8 1.63 -9.31 3.06
CA ARG A 8 2.99 -9.71 2.72
C ARG A 8 3.02 -10.39 1.37
N LEU A 9 3.75 -9.82 0.42
CA LEU A 9 3.96 -10.38 -0.90
C LEU A 9 5.40 -10.85 -1.05
N ALA A 10 5.60 -12.18 -1.08
CA ALA A 10 6.91 -12.77 -1.35
C ALA A 10 7.26 -12.62 -2.84
N GLN A 11 8.49 -12.20 -3.11
CA GLN A 11 8.97 -11.86 -4.44
C GLN A 11 10.42 -12.33 -4.65
N HIS A 12 10.78 -12.50 -5.91
CA HIS A 12 12.12 -12.89 -6.36
C HIS A 12 12.58 -12.01 -7.52
N ALA A 13 13.85 -11.60 -7.48
CA ALA A 13 14.54 -10.95 -8.58
C ALA A 13 15.89 -11.64 -8.80
N GLY A 14 15.93 -12.53 -9.79
CA GLY A 14 17.04 -13.47 -9.97
C GLY A 14 17.25 -14.31 -8.69
N PRO A 15 18.46 -14.34 -8.11
CA PRO A 15 18.73 -15.11 -6.89
C PRO A 15 18.23 -14.43 -5.61
N LYS A 16 17.82 -13.15 -5.66
CA LYS A 16 17.44 -12.39 -4.47
C LYS A 16 15.99 -12.62 -4.12
N ARG A 17 15.74 -12.99 -2.86
CA ARG A 17 14.40 -13.09 -2.27
C ARG A 17 14.11 -11.86 -1.44
N PHE A 18 12.95 -11.27 -1.66
CA PHE A 18 12.46 -10.15 -0.87
C PHE A 18 10.97 -10.25 -0.67
N SER A 19 10.43 -9.44 0.23
CA SER A 19 9.00 -9.33 0.43
C SER A 19 8.61 -7.87 0.51
N THR A 20 7.58 -7.50 -0.25
CA THR A 20 6.88 -6.23 -0.04
C THR A 20 5.89 -6.44 1.09
N VAL A 21 5.91 -5.54 2.07
CA VAL A 21 4.99 -5.53 3.20
C VAL A 21 4.20 -4.22 3.16
N VAL A 22 2.88 -4.32 3.09
CA VAL A 22 1.96 -3.18 3.16
C VAL A 22 1.15 -3.33 4.42
N GLN A 23 1.21 -2.33 5.31
CA GLN A 23 0.49 -2.35 6.58
C GLN A 23 -0.47 -1.17 6.66
N LEU A 24 -1.70 -1.43 7.09
CA LEU A 24 -2.57 -0.42 7.65
C LEU A 24 -2.26 -0.32 9.14
N ILE A 25 -1.82 0.84 9.61
CA ILE A 25 -1.48 1.07 11.01
C ILE A 25 -2.32 2.20 11.59
N GLU A 26 -2.58 2.14 12.89
CA GLU A 26 -3.44 3.09 13.59
C GLU A 26 -2.73 3.69 14.80
N SER A 27 -2.83 5.01 14.95
CA SER A 27 -2.36 5.76 16.10
C SER A 27 -3.29 5.58 17.31
N PRO A 28 -2.83 5.91 18.53
CA PRO A 28 -3.69 5.86 19.72
C PRO A 28 -4.95 6.72 19.61
N ASP A 29 -4.88 7.81 18.85
CA ASP A 29 -6.00 8.73 18.56
C ASP A 29 -6.95 8.21 17.46
N GLY A 30 -6.70 7.02 16.91
CA GLY A 30 -7.53 6.41 15.86
C GLY A 30 -7.17 6.80 14.43
N GLU A 31 -6.19 7.69 14.23
CA GLU A 31 -5.75 8.06 12.89
C GLU A 31 -5.04 6.89 12.17
N ARG A 32 -5.35 6.69 10.89
CA ARG A 32 -4.85 5.56 10.08
C ARG A 32 -3.80 5.97 9.05
N PHE A 33 -2.78 5.15 8.92
CA PHE A 33 -1.62 5.37 8.03
C PHE A 33 -1.38 4.11 7.21
N VAL A 34 -0.84 4.29 6.01
CA VAL A 34 -0.42 3.16 5.16
C VAL A 34 1.10 3.12 5.12
N ARG A 35 1.67 1.99 5.54
CA ARG A 35 3.12 1.80 5.62
C ARG A 35 3.59 0.76 4.61
N PHE A 36 4.48 1.18 3.71
CA PHE A 36 5.15 0.32 2.76
C PHE A 36 6.56 0.03 3.25
N SER A 37 6.92 -1.25 3.26
CA SER A 37 8.27 -1.71 3.56
C SER A 37 8.67 -2.77 2.53
N TYR A 38 9.96 -2.95 2.33
CA TYR A 38 10.45 -4.16 1.69
C TYR A 38 11.60 -4.75 2.51
N SER A 39 11.58 -6.07 2.62
CA SER A 39 12.57 -6.82 3.38
C SER A 39 13.30 -7.75 2.43
N THR A 40 14.63 -7.79 2.52
CA THR A 40 15.46 -8.80 1.83
C THR A 40 16.02 -9.70 2.92
N ASP A 41 15.85 -11.01 2.78
CA ASP A 41 16.34 -11.98 3.78
C ASP A 41 15.86 -11.66 5.22
N GLY A 42 14.61 -11.21 5.35
CA GLY A 42 14.02 -10.85 6.66
C GLY A 42 14.51 -9.53 7.27
N VAL A 43 15.57 -8.91 6.73
CA VAL A 43 16.09 -7.62 7.21
C VAL A 43 15.56 -6.48 6.34
N GLY A 44 14.88 -5.52 6.96
CA GLY A 44 14.40 -4.30 6.30
C GLY A 44 15.59 -3.46 5.81
N ARG A 45 15.77 -3.33 4.48
CA ARG A 45 16.97 -2.69 3.89
C ARG A 45 16.81 -1.18 3.66
N ARG A 46 15.60 -0.65 3.67
CA ARG A 46 15.29 0.79 3.74
C ARG A 46 14.12 0.98 4.69
N GLY A 47 14.18 2.07 5.46
CA GLY A 47 13.16 2.39 6.44
C GLY A 47 11.76 2.42 5.79
N PRO A 48 10.73 1.97 6.52
CA PRO A 48 9.37 1.99 6.02
C PRO A 48 8.95 3.39 5.57
N VAL A 49 8.32 3.49 4.41
CA VAL A 49 7.67 4.73 3.98
C VAL A 49 6.23 4.71 4.51
N THR A 50 5.91 5.66 5.38
CA THR A 50 4.58 5.78 5.99
C THR A 50 3.85 6.96 5.35
N LEU A 51 2.73 6.68 4.69
CA LEU A 51 1.82 7.68 4.15
C LEU A 51 0.81 8.08 5.23
N ARG A 52 0.72 9.39 5.49
CA ARG A 52 -0.34 9.98 6.32
C ARG A 52 -1.67 9.97 5.57
N PRO A 53 -2.82 10.14 6.25
CA PRO A 53 -4.13 10.18 5.59
C PRO A 53 -4.14 11.06 4.32
N LYS A 54 -3.64 12.30 4.44
CA LYS A 54 -3.57 13.25 3.32
C LYS A 54 -2.68 12.79 2.15
N ASP A 55 -1.63 12.04 2.44
CA ASP A 55 -0.74 11.49 1.40
C ASP A 55 -1.41 10.30 0.70
N VAL A 56 -2.20 9.51 1.42
CA VAL A 56 -3.04 8.43 0.86
C VAL A 56 -4.12 9.02 -0.04
N GLU A 57 -4.77 10.11 0.36
CA GLU A 57 -5.75 10.82 -0.47
C GLU A 57 -5.13 11.32 -1.77
N ARG A 58 -3.93 11.92 -1.69
CA ARG A 58 -3.17 12.37 -2.87
C ARG A 58 -2.78 11.21 -3.79
N LEU A 59 -2.33 10.09 -3.23
CA LEU A 59 -2.03 8.88 -4.01
C LEU A 59 -3.27 8.37 -4.72
N ARG A 60 -4.42 8.31 -4.04
CA ARG A 60 -5.69 7.90 -4.64
C ARG A 60 -6.08 8.82 -5.81
N ALA A 61 -6.00 10.13 -5.61
CA ALA A 61 -6.30 11.11 -6.67
C ALA A 61 -5.35 10.96 -7.86
N ALA A 62 -4.05 10.74 -7.61
CA ALA A 62 -3.08 10.50 -8.68
C ALA A 62 -3.37 9.21 -9.46
N LEU A 63 -3.72 8.12 -8.77
CA LEU A 63 -4.11 6.85 -9.41
C LEU A 63 -5.36 7.00 -10.26
N ALA A 64 -6.37 7.73 -9.79
CA ALA A 64 -7.62 7.97 -10.53
C ALA A 64 -7.42 8.72 -11.86
N LEU A 65 -6.32 9.47 -12.00
CA LEU A 65 -5.97 10.18 -13.23
C LEU A 65 -5.11 9.33 -14.19
N ARG A 66 -4.83 8.07 -13.86
CA ARG A 66 -3.87 7.22 -14.58
C ARG A 66 -4.49 5.86 -14.93
N PRO A 67 -5.18 5.74 -16.08
CA PRO A 67 -5.95 4.55 -16.43
C PRO A 67 -5.09 3.28 -16.53
N GLU A 68 -3.84 3.38 -17.01
CA GLU A 68 -2.93 2.23 -17.07
C GLU A 68 -2.56 1.71 -15.68
N PHE A 69 -2.39 2.60 -14.69
CA PHE A 69 -2.15 2.21 -13.30
C PHE A 69 -3.41 1.59 -12.67
N GLN A 70 -4.58 2.13 -12.97
CA GLN A 70 -5.85 1.56 -12.51
C GLN A 70 -6.04 0.14 -13.06
N ALA A 71 -5.83 -0.05 -14.36
CA ALA A 71 -5.90 -1.35 -15.00
C ALA A 71 -4.87 -2.34 -14.43
N ALA A 72 -3.62 -1.91 -14.22
CA ALA A 72 -2.57 -2.78 -13.67
C ALA A 72 -2.84 -3.23 -12.22
N LEU A 73 -3.51 -2.40 -11.42
CA LEU A 73 -3.87 -2.71 -10.05
C LEU A 73 -5.29 -3.29 -9.90
N ASP A 74 -5.98 -3.51 -11.03
CA ASP A 74 -7.40 -3.85 -11.10
C ASP A 74 -8.27 -2.97 -10.19
N LEU A 75 -7.86 -1.70 -10.03
CA LEU A 75 -8.63 -0.70 -9.32
C LEU A 75 -9.69 -0.24 -10.31
N GLY A 76 -10.87 -0.86 -10.24
CA GLY A 76 -12.03 -0.43 -11.00
C GLY A 76 -12.15 1.10 -10.97
N VAL A 77 -12.61 1.71 -12.07
CA VAL A 77 -12.94 3.13 -12.05
C VAL A 77 -13.90 3.31 -10.89
N ALA A 78 -13.57 4.19 -9.94
CA ALA A 78 -14.46 4.52 -8.84
C ALA A 78 -15.69 5.25 -9.39
N GLY A 79 -16.55 4.52 -10.09
CA GLY A 79 -17.89 4.89 -10.48
C GLY A 79 -18.79 4.51 -9.32
N GLY A 80 -19.47 5.51 -8.77
CA GLY A 80 -20.44 5.33 -7.70
C GLY A 80 -21.46 4.25 -8.02
N GLY A 81 -22.04 3.67 -6.96
CA GLY A 81 -23.14 2.74 -7.13
C GLY A 81 -24.23 3.32 -8.02
N VAL A 82 -24.61 2.57 -9.04
CA VAL A 82 -25.99 2.37 -9.46
C VAL A 82 -26.07 0.88 -9.78
N GLY A 83 -26.93 0.17 -9.07
CA GLY A 83 -26.91 -1.28 -9.00
C GLY A 83 -27.53 -2.00 -10.20
N GLU A 84 -27.52 -3.32 -10.08
CA GLU A 84 -28.57 -4.26 -10.47
C GLU A 84 -28.64 -5.36 -9.39
#